data_AF-A0A847P2J5-F1
#
_entry.id   AF-A0A847P2J5-F1
#
_cell.length_a   1.000
_cell.length_b   1.000
_cell.length_c   1.000
_cell.angle_alpha   90.00
_cell.angle_beta   90.00
_cell.angle_gamma   90.00
#
_symmetry.space_group_name_H-M   'P 1'
#
loop_
_entity.id
_entity.type
_entity.pdbx_description
1 polymer ?
#
loop_
_entity_poly.entity_id
_entity_poly.type
_entity_poly.pdbx_seq_one_letter_code
_entity_poly.pdbx_strand_id
1 'polypeptide(L)'
;MKILFSLAACFCLFLSSCGKTRYIEVNKLPDTYQCAHMEEICKEAREFESKYSQMSEEEKEEFKTLRDTYRDQCNTALEQCKKSAP
;
A
#
# COMPACT_ATOMS: atom_id res chain seq x y z
N MET A 1 -31.67 -13.51 -41.45
CA MET A 1 -30.30 -13.19 -40.97
C MET A 1 -30.47 -12.47 -39.64
N LYS A 2 -30.59 -13.18 -38.51
CA LYS A 2 -29.50 -13.46 -37.53
C LYS A 2 -28.56 -12.27 -37.32
N ILE A 3 -28.95 -11.34 -36.45
CA ILE A 3 -27.99 -10.47 -35.75
C ILE A 3 -28.20 -10.78 -34.27
N LEU A 4 -27.43 -11.77 -33.82
CA LEU A 4 -27.40 -12.30 -32.47
C LEU A 4 -26.72 -11.30 -31.55
N PHE A 5 -27.34 -11.08 -30.39
CA PHE A 5 -26.71 -10.82 -29.10
C PHE A 5 -25.19 -11.01 -29.10
N SER A 6 -24.42 -9.91 -29.05
CA SER A 6 -23.03 -9.96 -28.58
C SER A 6 -22.51 -8.55 -28.27
N LEU A 7 -23.12 -7.89 -27.28
CA LEU A 7 -22.59 -6.66 -26.64
C LEU A 7 -22.23 -6.92 -25.18
N ALA A 8 -21.88 -8.18 -24.84
CA ALA A 8 -21.58 -8.62 -23.48
C ALA A 8 -20.11 -9.07 -23.30
N ALA A 9 -19.17 -8.46 -24.03
CA ALA A 9 -17.76 -8.88 -24.02
C ALA A 9 -16.75 -7.72 -23.98
N CYS A 10 -17.07 -6.60 -23.32
CA CYS A 10 -16.16 -5.45 -23.27
C CYS A 10 -15.88 -4.88 -21.86
N PHE A 11 -16.09 -5.65 -20.78
CA PHE A 11 -15.95 -5.10 -19.42
C PHE A 11 -15.26 -6.00 -18.38
N CYS A 12 -14.50 -7.03 -18.78
CA CYS A 12 -13.88 -7.97 -17.83
C CYS A 12 -12.34 -7.95 -17.80
N LEU A 13 -11.65 -6.96 -18.38
CA LEU A 13 -10.18 -6.98 -18.46
C LEU A 13 -9.42 -5.98 -17.55
N PHE A 14 -10.09 -5.27 -16.64
CA PHE A 14 -9.43 -4.21 -15.84
C PHE A 14 -9.30 -4.48 -14.33
N LEU A 15 -9.45 -5.71 -13.84
CA LEU A 15 -9.41 -5.98 -12.38
C LEU A 15 -8.21 -6.80 -11.87
N SER A 16 -7.24 -7.15 -12.71
CA SER A 16 -6.08 -7.95 -12.29
C SER A 16 -4.82 -7.12 -12.06
N SER A 17 -4.93 -6.00 -11.34
CA SER A 17 -3.76 -5.43 -10.67
C SER A 17 -4.15 -4.73 -9.37
N CYS A 18 -4.75 -5.49 -8.44
CA CYS A 18 -4.54 -5.22 -7.03
C CYS A 18 -3.07 -5.56 -6.74
N GLY A 19 -2.19 -4.58 -7.01
CA GLY A 19 -0.79 -4.60 -6.59
C GLY A 19 -0.76 -4.76 -5.08
N LYS A 20 -0.62 -6.00 -4.65
CA LYS A 20 -0.46 -6.38 -3.24
C LYS A 20 0.87 -5.79 -2.80
N THR A 21 0.85 -4.57 -2.30
CA THR A 21 1.99 -3.96 -1.63
C THR A 21 2.33 -4.80 -0.43
N ARG A 22 3.34 -5.64 -0.62
CA ARG A 22 3.98 -6.34 0.47
C ARG A 22 4.70 -5.29 1.29
N TYR A 23 4.30 -5.15 2.54
CA TYR A 23 5.10 -4.47 3.54
C TYR A 23 6.49 -5.12 3.55
N ILE A 24 7.53 -4.33 3.36
CA ILE A 24 8.91 -4.80 3.47
C ILE A 24 9.16 -5.07 4.97
N GLU A 25 9.68 -6.25 5.27
CA GLU A 25 10.05 -6.64 6.63
C GLU A 25 11.22 -5.79 7.13
N VAL A 26 10.99 -5.05 8.22
CA VAL A 26 11.95 -4.09 8.81
C VAL A 26 13.18 -4.80 9.40
N ASN A 27 13.06 -6.09 9.77
CA ASN A 27 14.09 -6.89 10.45
C ASN A 27 15.34 -7.21 9.61
N LYS A 28 15.46 -6.69 8.38
CA LYS A 28 16.59 -6.95 7.47
C LYS A 28 17.36 -5.69 7.10
N LEU A 29 17.17 -4.60 7.83
CA LEU A 29 17.68 -3.29 7.44
C LEU A 29 18.91 -2.88 8.25
N PRO A 30 19.82 -2.08 7.66
CA PRO A 30 21.02 -1.61 8.34
C PRO A 30 20.65 -0.80 9.58
N ASP A 31 21.35 -1.01 10.70
CA ASP A 31 21.19 -0.19 11.89
C ASP A 31 21.91 1.16 11.70
N THR A 32 21.27 2.07 10.97
CA THR A 32 21.73 3.44 10.75
C THR A 32 20.67 4.42 11.26
N TYR A 33 21.07 5.63 11.64
CA TYR A 33 20.14 6.69 12.08
C TYR A 33 19.00 6.93 11.07
N GLN A 34 19.29 6.80 9.77
CA GLN A 34 18.31 6.92 8.69
C GLN A 34 17.29 5.77 8.69
N CYS A 35 17.70 4.57 9.08
CA CYS A 35 16.82 3.41 9.22
C CYS A 35 16.03 3.43 10.54
N ALA A 36 16.58 3.98 11.63
CA ALA A 36 15.84 4.17 12.87
C ALA A 36 14.66 5.15 12.70
N HIS A 37 14.86 6.26 12.00
CA HIS A 37 13.77 7.20 11.69
C HIS A 37 12.71 6.58 10.75
N MET A 38 13.12 5.68 9.85
CA MET A 38 12.18 4.92 9.02
C MET A 38 11.31 3.97 9.86
N GLU A 39 11.87 3.35 10.91
CA GLU A 39 11.12 2.44 11.77
C GLU A 39 9.92 3.14 12.43
N GLU A 40 10.10 4.40 12.88
CA GLU A 40 9.02 5.21 13.44
C GLU A 40 7.92 5.53 12.41
N ILE A 41 8.30 5.97 11.20
CA ILE A 41 7.36 6.27 10.11
C ILE A 41 6.56 5.01 9.72
N CYS A 42 7.25 3.87 9.60
CA CYS A 42 6.63 2.60 9.26
C CYS A 42 5.76 2.04 10.40
N LYS A 43 6.11 2.32 11.66
CA LYS A 43 5.27 1.97 12.81
C LYS A 43 3.97 2.75 12.78
N GLU A 44 4.01 4.06 12.56
CA GLU A 44 2.81 4.90 12.46
C GLU A 44 1.89 4.42 11.33
N ALA A 45 2.46 4.10 10.15
CA ALA A 45 1.70 3.57 9.02
C ALA A 45 0.97 2.26 9.35
N ARG A 46 1.63 1.35 10.09
CA ARG A 46 1.03 0.07 10.53
C ARG A 46 -0.05 0.27 11.58
N GLU A 47 0.17 1.18 12.54
CA GLU A 47 -0.83 1.52 13.54
C GLU A 47 -2.07 2.12 12.88
N PHE A 48 -1.88 2.99 11.90
CA PHE A 48 -2.97 3.55 11.11
C PHE A 48 -3.73 2.46 10.34
N GLU A 49 -3.01 1.58 9.64
CA GLU A 49 -3.64 0.48 8.87
C GLU A 49 -4.42 -0.48 9.77
N SER A 50 -3.91 -0.77 10.98
CA SER A 50 -4.63 -1.56 11.97
C SER A 50 -5.96 -0.91 12.35
N LYS A 51 -5.98 0.40 12.61
CA LYS A 51 -7.21 1.15 12.91
C LYS A 51 -8.13 1.21 11.70
N TYR A 52 -7.59 1.50 10.52
CA TYR A 52 -8.30 1.55 9.25
C TYR A 52 -9.02 0.22 8.95
N SER A 53 -8.42 -0.92 9.28
CA SER A 53 -9.06 -2.22 9.06
C SER A 53 -10.33 -2.45 9.90
N GLN A 54 -10.46 -1.72 11.02
CA GLN A 54 -11.57 -1.81 11.96
C GLN A 54 -12.65 -0.74 11.72
N MET A 55 -12.39 0.22 10.81
CA MET A 55 -13.33 1.28 10.45
C MET A 55 -14.51 0.75 9.63
N SER A 56 -15.60 1.52 9.61
CA SER A 56 -16.71 1.29 8.69
C SER A 56 -16.29 1.51 7.23
N GLU A 57 -17.10 1.03 6.28
CA GLU A 57 -16.77 1.21 4.85
C GLU A 57 -16.79 2.69 4.42
N GLU A 58 -17.66 3.51 5.02
CA GLU A 58 -17.71 4.96 4.76
C GLU A 58 -16.42 5.66 5.23
N GLU A 59 -16.00 5.38 6.47
CA GLU A 59 -14.73 5.87 7.00
C GLU A 59 -13.54 5.35 6.20
N LYS A 60 -13.57 4.09 5.73
CA LYS A 60 -12.53 3.54 4.88
C LYS A 60 -12.42 4.29 3.55
N GLU A 61 -13.54 4.70 2.95
CA GLU A 61 -13.51 5.51 1.73
C GLU A 61 -12.92 6.89 1.98
N GLU A 62 -13.30 7.54 3.09
CA GLU A 62 -12.77 8.85 3.48
C GLU A 62 -11.26 8.80 3.75
N PHE A 63 -10.80 7.80 4.50
CA PHE A 63 -9.42 7.68 4.95
C PHE A 63 -8.51 6.90 4.00
N LYS A 64 -9.03 6.42 2.86
CA LYS A 64 -8.27 5.64 1.87
C LYS A 64 -7.00 6.36 1.41
N THR A 65 -7.13 7.63 1.06
CA THR A 65 -5.99 8.45 0.59
C THR A 65 -4.95 8.64 1.69
N LEU A 66 -5.40 8.81 2.94
CA LEU A 66 -4.51 8.97 4.09
C LEU A 66 -3.74 7.67 4.38
N ARG A 67 -4.42 6.52 4.36
CA ARG A 67 -3.78 5.20 4.47
C ARG A 67 -2.70 5.01 3.41
N ASP A 68 -3.02 5.30 2.15
CA ASP A 68 -2.11 5.10 1.03
C ASP A 68 -0.89 6.04 1.15
N THR A 69 -1.10 7.27 1.62
CA THR A 69 -0.03 8.23 1.92
C THR A 69 0.95 7.70 2.97
N TYR A 70 0.43 7.21 4.11
CA TYR A 70 1.27 6.62 5.16
C TYR A 70 2.06 5.41 4.65
N ARG A 71 1.43 4.56 3.83
CA ARG A 71 2.11 3.41 3.24
C ARG A 71 3.24 3.83 2.31
N ASP A 72 3.02 4.83 1.48
CA ASP A 72 4.02 5.34 0.53
C ASP A 72 5.18 6.04 1.25
N GLN A 73 4.90 6.77 2.34
CA GLN A 73 5.95 7.33 3.21
C GLN A 73 6.84 6.24 3.80
N CYS A 74 6.26 5.18 4.36
CA CYS A 74 7.01 4.04 4.87
C CYS A 74 7.84 3.36 3.76
N ASN A 75 7.25 3.09 2.59
CA ASN A 75 7.97 2.48 1.47
C ASN A 75 9.13 3.36 0.97
N THR A 76 8.93 4.68 0.92
CA THR A 76 9.96 5.62 0.49
C THR A 76 11.12 5.65 1.49
N ALA A 77 10.82 5.71 2.78
CA ALA A 77 11.82 5.67 3.84
C ALA A 77 12.60 4.34 3.84
N LEU A 78 11.91 3.21 3.59
CA LEU A 78 12.50 1.89 3.41
C LEU A 78 13.50 1.85 2.26
N GLU A 79 13.12 2.38 1.10
CA GLU A 79 13.99 2.42 -0.07
C GLU A 79 15.20 3.34 0.15
N GLN A 80 15.05 4.45 0.89
CA GLN A 80 16.17 5.30 1.28
C GLN A 80 17.14 4.58 2.24
N CYS A 81 16.61 3.90 3.25
CA CYS A 81 17.38 3.09 4.20
C CYS A 81 18.16 1.95 3.51
N LYS A 82 17.56 1.27 2.53
CA LYS A 82 18.28 0.24 1.74
C LYS A 82 19.43 0.83 0.92
N LYS A 83 19.28 2.05 0.40
CA LYS A 83 20.30 2.74 -0.39
C LYS A 83 21.44 3.30 0.46
N SER A 84 21.21 3.53 1.76
CA SER A 84 22.26 3.95 2.70
C SER A 84 23.02 2.79 3.32
N ALA A 85 22.62 1.54 3.03
CA ALA A 85 23.41 0.35 3.36
C ALA A 85 24.73 0.36 2.56
N PRO A 86 25.91 0.28 3.21
CA PRO A 86 27.19 0.16 2.52
C PRO A 86 27.36 -1.18 1.79
#